data_AF-A0A8S1IPY3-F1
#
_entry.id   AF-A0A8S1IPY3-F1
#
_cell.length_a   1.000
_cell.length_b   1.000
_cell.length_c   1.000
_cell.angle_alpha   90.00
_cell.angle_beta   90.00
_cell.angle_gamma   90.00
#
_symmetry.space_group_name_H-M   'P 1'
#
loop_
_entity.id
_entity.type
_entity.pdbx_description
1 polymer ?
#
loop_
_entity_poly.entity_id
_entity_poly.type
_entity_poly.pdbx_seq_one_letter_code
_entity_poly.pdbx_strand_id
1 'polypeptide(L)'
;MARPGPEYVCATWGAWLAGCISVPLAVSHTNREIGYVLRDAGVSMVLSSEGLLDKPTLATAAPDAEIKQLQSVGWYATLADENEGEYGDFQLNPEAGAIIIYTSGTTGRAKGALHTH
;
A
#
# COMPACT_ATOMS: atom_id res chain seq x y z
N MET A 1 3.46 -3.39 1.78
CA MET A 1 4.56 -3.71 2.72
C MET A 1 5.85 -3.78 1.93
N ALA A 2 6.77 -2.85 2.10
CA ALA A 2 7.99 -2.80 1.31
C ALA A 2 9.21 -2.58 2.20
N ARG A 3 10.38 -3.03 1.74
CA ARG A 3 11.64 -2.59 2.35
C ARG A 3 11.81 -1.08 2.12
N PRO A 4 12.46 -0.35 3.04
CA PRO A 4 12.82 1.04 2.79
C PRO A 4 13.63 1.16 1.50
N GLY A 5 13.22 2.04 0.59
CA GLY A 5 13.84 2.17 -0.72
C GLY A 5 12.98 2.95 -1.71
N PRO A 6 13.52 3.25 -2.90
CA PRO A 6 12.81 4.02 -3.91
C PRO A 6 11.55 3.30 -4.41
N GLU A 7 11.52 1.96 -4.43
CA GLU A 7 10.34 1.18 -4.81
C GLU A 7 9.13 1.48 -3.91
N TYR A 8 9.35 1.68 -2.60
CA TYR A 8 8.29 2.06 -1.67
C TYR A 8 7.74 3.46 -1.97
N VAL A 9 8.63 4.41 -2.30
CA VAL A 9 8.25 5.79 -2.64
C VAL A 9 7.44 5.79 -3.94
N CYS A 10 7.93 5.13 -4.98
CA CYS A 10 7.25 4.98 -6.26
C CYS A 10 5.87 4.32 -6.09
N ALA A 11 5.77 3.26 -5.29
CA ALA A 11 4.50 2.59 -5.01
C ALA A 11 3.48 3.52 -4.31
N THR A 12 3.95 4.32 -3.37
CA THR A 12 3.10 5.27 -2.63
C THR A 12 2.59 6.37 -3.56
N TRP A 13 3.47 6.95 -4.38
CA TRP A 13 3.08 7.98 -5.35
C TRP A 13 2.19 7.43 -6.45
N GLY A 14 2.50 6.24 -6.95
CA GLY A 14 1.66 5.54 -7.92
C GLY A 14 0.25 5.27 -7.39
N ALA A 15 0.12 4.89 -6.11
CA ALA A 15 -1.19 4.75 -5.46
C ALA A 15 -1.95 6.09 -5.45
N TRP A 16 -1.30 7.19 -5.06
CA TRP A 16 -1.93 8.51 -5.07
C TRP A 16 -2.35 8.97 -6.45
N LEU A 17 -1.49 8.82 -7.46
CA LEU A 17 -1.79 9.15 -8.85
C LEU A 17 -2.96 8.32 -9.40
N ALA A 18 -3.15 7.09 -8.90
CA ALA A 18 -4.29 6.23 -9.21
C ALA A 18 -5.54 6.52 -8.34
N GLY A 19 -5.52 7.56 -7.51
CA GLY A 19 -6.63 7.92 -6.61
C GLY A 19 -6.85 6.96 -5.44
N CYS A 20 -5.84 6.15 -5.10
CA CYS A 20 -5.90 5.18 -4.02
C CYS A 20 -5.38 5.77 -2.69
N ILE A 21 -5.90 5.23 -1.58
CA ILE A 21 -5.39 5.49 -0.23
C ILE A 21 -4.28 4.49 0.08
N SER A 22 -3.08 5.00 0.38
CA SER A 22 -1.96 4.14 0.78
C SER A 22 -2.07 3.72 2.25
N VAL A 23 -1.70 2.48 2.57
CA VAL A 23 -1.69 1.96 3.95
C VAL A 23 -0.31 1.32 4.23
N PRO A 24 0.65 2.09 4.79
CA PRO A 24 1.98 1.56 5.07
C PRO A 24 1.93 0.45 6.12
N LEU A 25 2.60 -0.66 5.81
CA LEU A 25 2.82 -1.77 6.73
C LEU A 25 4.32 -1.89 6.99
N ALA A 26 4.71 -1.77 8.27
CA ALA A 26 6.09 -1.93 8.69
C ALA A 26 6.56 -3.38 8.49
N VAL A 27 7.83 -3.55 8.11
CA VAL A 27 8.45 -4.88 7.95
C VAL A 27 8.56 -5.65 9.26
N SER A 28 8.50 -4.95 10.40
CA SER A 28 8.54 -5.51 11.74
C SER A 28 7.17 -5.92 12.28
N HIS A 29 6.07 -5.65 11.57
CA HIS A 29 4.75 -6.08 12.01
C HIS A 29 4.64 -7.60 12.02
N THR A 30 4.01 -8.11 13.07
CA THR A 30 3.61 -9.52 13.16
C THR A 30 2.46 -9.80 12.18
N ASN A 31 2.29 -11.08 11.80
CA ASN A 31 1.15 -11.52 10.98
C ASN A 31 -0.21 -11.12 11.57
N ARG A 32 -0.32 -11.07 12.90
CA ARG A 32 -1.53 -10.63 13.59
C ARG A 32 -1.82 -9.15 13.37
N GLU A 33 -0.79 -8.30 13.46
CA GLU A 33 -0.90 -6.86 13.22
C GLU A 33 -1.20 -6.57 11.75
N ILE A 34 -0.49 -7.23 10.83
CA ILE A 34 -0.75 -7.15 9.38
C ILE A 34 -2.20 -7.52 9.09
N GLY A 35 -2.66 -8.68 9.57
CA GLY A 35 -4.02 -9.14 9.33
C GLY A 35 -5.07 -8.21 9.94
N TYR A 36 -4.78 -7.57 11.08
CA TYR A 36 -5.66 -6.56 11.66
C TYR A 36 -5.77 -5.33 10.74
N VAL A 37 -4.64 -4.75 10.33
CA VAL A 37 -4.61 -3.56 9.46
C VAL A 37 -5.30 -3.82 8.13
N LEU A 38 -5.04 -4.97 7.51
CA LEU A 38 -5.65 -5.34 6.22
C LEU A 38 -7.18 -5.38 6.29
N ARG A 39 -7.74 -5.97 7.36
CA ARG A 39 -9.19 -6.03 7.57
C ARG A 39 -9.79 -4.67 7.92
N ASP A 40 -9.17 -3.97 8.87
CA ASP A 40 -9.69 -2.70 9.39
C ASP A 40 -9.67 -1.60 8.32
N ALA A 41 -8.64 -1.57 7.46
CA ALA A 41 -8.54 -0.62 6.35
C ALA A 41 -9.34 -1.05 5.10
N GLY A 42 -9.91 -2.26 5.06
CA GLY A 42 -10.63 -2.76 3.88
C GLY A 42 -9.77 -2.84 2.62
N VAL A 43 -8.54 -3.36 2.75
CA VAL A 43 -7.53 -3.35 1.67
C VAL A 43 -7.99 -4.17 0.47
N SER A 44 -7.98 -3.56 -0.72
CA SER A 44 -8.32 -4.18 -2.01
C SER A 44 -7.11 -4.59 -2.86
N MET A 45 -5.92 -4.06 -2.55
CA MET A 45 -4.67 -4.41 -3.23
C MET A 45 -3.49 -4.34 -2.26
N VAL A 46 -2.58 -5.31 -2.36
CA VAL A 46 -1.35 -5.37 -1.57
C VAL A 46 -0.15 -5.33 -2.50
N LEU A 47 0.64 -4.26 -2.38
CA LEU A 47 1.97 -4.16 -2.98
C LEU A 47 3.03 -4.64 -1.99
N SER A 48 3.90 -5.57 -2.41
CA SER A 48 4.98 -6.03 -1.53
C SER A 48 6.30 -6.36 -2.17
N SER A 49 7.39 -6.04 -1.45
CA SER A 49 8.70 -6.61 -1.77
C SER A 49 8.70 -8.13 -1.61
N GLU A 50 9.60 -8.79 -2.32
CA GLU A 50 9.77 -10.23 -2.27
C GLU A 50 10.04 -10.74 -0.85
N GLY A 51 9.32 -11.80 -0.47
CA GLY A 51 9.52 -12.54 0.78
C GLY A 51 9.00 -11.86 2.05
N LEU A 52 8.33 -10.70 1.95
CA LEU A 52 7.77 -10.01 3.13
C LEU A 52 6.34 -10.42 3.48
N LEU A 53 5.59 -10.97 2.52
CA LEU A 53 4.17 -11.31 2.71
C LEU A 53 3.97 -12.76 3.09
N ASP A 54 3.20 -12.97 4.15
CA ASP A 54 2.66 -14.26 4.55
C ASP A 54 1.34 -14.55 3.82
N LYS A 55 1.35 -15.52 2.91
CA LYS A 55 0.17 -15.88 2.09
C LYS A 55 -1.05 -16.31 2.92
N PRO A 56 -0.93 -17.13 3.98
CA PRO A 56 -2.07 -17.48 4.83
C PRO A 56 -2.73 -16.27 5.50
N THR A 57 -1.93 -15.33 6.01
CA THR A 57 -2.43 -14.09 6.61
C THR A 57 -3.23 -13.28 5.60
N LEU A 58 -2.73 -13.13 4.37
CA LEU A 58 -3.44 -12.43 3.29
C LEU A 58 -4.75 -13.11 2.92
N ALA A 59 -4.70 -14.42 2.66
CA ALA A 59 -5.88 -15.20 2.27
C ALA A 59 -7.01 -15.12 3.30
N THR A 60 -6.67 -14.94 4.58
CA THR A 60 -7.65 -14.80 5.66
C THR A 60 -8.11 -13.35 5.87
N ALA A 61 -7.18 -12.39 5.79
CA ALA A 61 -7.43 -11.01 6.16
C ALA A 61 -7.95 -10.13 5.00
N ALA A 62 -7.60 -10.47 3.78
CA ALA A 62 -7.99 -9.76 2.57
C ALA A 62 -8.12 -10.77 1.40
N PRO A 63 -9.10 -11.69 1.46
CA PRO A 63 -9.24 -12.78 0.50
C PRO A 63 -9.42 -12.31 -0.95
N ASP A 64 -10.05 -11.15 -1.13
CA ASP A 64 -10.35 -10.57 -2.44
C ASP A 64 -9.30 -9.55 -2.90
N ALA A 65 -8.23 -9.32 -2.11
CA ALA A 65 -7.22 -8.34 -2.46
C ALA A 65 -6.28 -8.87 -3.55
N GLU A 66 -6.02 -8.04 -4.56
CA GLU A 66 -4.99 -8.34 -5.54
C GLU A 66 -3.60 -8.20 -4.92
N ILE A 67 -2.73 -9.19 -5.13
CA ILE A 67 -1.35 -9.15 -4.63
C ILE A 67 -0.42 -8.88 -5.80
N LYS A 68 0.32 -7.77 -5.74
CA LYS A 68 1.38 -7.46 -6.71
C LYS A 68 2.73 -7.37 -6.00
N GLN A 69 3.71 -8.06 -6.57
CA GLN A 69 5.09 -7.94 -6.11
C GLN A 69 5.68 -6.63 -6.65
N LEU A 70 6.25 -5.83 -5.74
CA LEU A 70 7.03 -4.67 -6.10
C LEU A 70 8.31 -5.11 -6.79
N GLN A 71 8.54 -4.49 -7.93
CA GLN A 71 9.72 -4.68 -8.75
C GLN A 71 10.73 -3.55 -8.52
N SER A 72 11.96 -3.73 -8.99
CA SER A 72 12.96 -2.66 -8.93
C SER A 72 12.53 -1.47 -9.78
N VAL A 73 12.95 -0.27 -9.39
CA VAL A 73 12.70 0.94 -10.20
C VAL A 73 13.25 0.80 -11.62
N GLY A 74 14.39 0.12 -11.80
CA GLY A 74 14.96 -0.16 -13.11
C GLY A 74 14.04 -1.02 -14.00
N TRP A 75 13.30 -1.98 -13.43
CA TRP A 75 12.31 -2.75 -14.19
C TRP A 75 11.07 -1.91 -14.55
N TYR A 76 10.63 -1.00 -13.68
CA TYR A 76 9.54 -0.08 -14.05
C TYR A 76 9.94 0.91 -15.13
N ALA A 77 11.21 1.35 -15.17
CA ALA A 77 11.71 2.26 -16.20
C ALA A 77 11.59 1.67 -17.61
N THR A 78 11.90 0.38 -17.79
CA THR A 78 11.77 -0.27 -19.11
C THR A 78 10.31 -0.39 -19.55
N LEU A 79 9.36 -0.52 -18.62
CA LEU A 79 7.92 -0.52 -18.95
C LEU A 79 7.40 0.86 -19.32
N ALA A 80 7.97 1.92 -18.75
CA ALA A 80 7.61 3.30 -19.06
C ALA A 80 8.06 3.71 -20.47
N ASP A 81 9.23 3.24 -20.91
CA ASP A 81 9.70 3.44 -22.29
C ASP A 81 8.80 2.70 -23.31
N GLU A 82 8.15 1.61 -22.88
CA GLU A 82 7.22 0.83 -23.70
C GLU A 82 5.77 1.35 -23.65
N ASN A 83 5.43 2.15 -22.63
CA ASN A 83 4.12 2.76 -22.44
C ASN A 83 4.28 4.27 -22.28
N GLU A 84 4.22 5.02 -23.38
CA GLU A 84 3.79 6.44 -23.37
C GLU A 84 2.30 6.51 -23.01
N GLY A 85 1.92 5.95 -21.86
CA GLY A 85 0.54 5.95 -21.40
C GLY A 85 0.08 7.37 -21.16
N GLU A 86 -1.09 7.72 -21.69
CA GLU A 86 -1.81 8.90 -21.24
C GLU A 86 -2.12 8.69 -19.75
N TYR A 87 -1.43 9.43 -18.89
CA TYR A 87 -1.86 9.60 -17.51
C TYR A 87 -3.19 10.33 -17.60
N GLY A 88 -4.28 9.65 -17.22
CA GLY A 88 -5.59 10.29 -17.17
C GLY A 88 -5.55 11.56 -16.32
N ASP A 89 -6.47 12.49 -16.55
CA ASP A 89 -6.52 13.76 -15.81
C ASP A 89 -6.56 13.51 -14.30
N PHE A 90 -5.40 13.64 -13.67
CA PHE A 90 -5.28 13.54 -12.22
C PHE A 90 -5.80 14.82 -11.60
N GLN A 91 -7.02 14.76 -11.06
CA GLN A 91 -7.61 15.86 -10.32
C GLN A 91 -7.37 15.63 -8.83
N LEU A 92 -6.42 16.36 -8.26
CA LEU A 92 -6.14 16.32 -6.82
C LEU A 92 -7.33 16.94 -6.07
N ASN A 93 -8.01 16.14 -5.26
CA ASN A 93 -8.98 16.62 -4.28
C ASN A 93 -8.29 16.66 -2.90
N PRO A 94 -8.05 17.84 -2.30
CA PRO A 94 -7.44 17.97 -0.97
C PRO A 94 -8.21 17.24 0.15
N GLU A 95 -9.50 16.99 -0.04
CA GLU A 95 -10.35 16.26 0.92
C GLU A 95 -10.35 14.74 0.67
N ALA A 96 -9.78 14.27 -0.45
CA ALA A 96 -9.65 12.84 -0.68
C ALA A 96 -8.59 12.24 0.25
N GLY A 97 -8.85 11.03 0.72
CA GLY A 97 -7.90 10.29 1.56
C GLY A 97 -6.61 9.97 0.79
N ALA A 98 -5.46 10.16 1.43
CA ALA A 98 -4.16 9.90 0.85
C ALA A 98 -3.45 8.72 1.54
N ILE A 99 -3.46 8.71 2.87
CA ILE A 99 -2.70 7.72 3.64
C ILE A 99 -3.38 7.40 4.97
N ILE A 100 -3.43 6.12 5.33
CA ILE A 100 -3.85 5.68 6.66
C ILE A 100 -2.64 5.17 7.43
N ILE A 101 -2.32 5.84 8.53
CA ILE A 101 -1.22 5.44 9.42
C ILE A 101 -1.80 4.82 10.69
N TYR A 102 -1.47 3.56 10.92
CA TYR A 102 -1.87 2.87 12.15
C TYR A 102 -0.92 3.22 13.30
N THR A 103 -1.50 3.60 14.44
CA THR A 103 -0.76 3.94 15.65
C THR A 103 -1.24 3.10 16.83
N SER A 104 -0.33 2.71 17.72
CA SER A 104 -0.65 2.02 18.96
C SER A 104 -1.32 3.01 19.93
N GLY A 105 -2.65 3.02 19.93
CA GLY A 105 -3.41 3.79 20.91
C GLY A 105 -3.18 3.27 22.34
N THR A 106 -3.31 4.14 23.34
CA THR A 106 -3.09 3.80 24.76
C THR A 106 -4.19 2.93 25.37
N THR A 107 -5.32 2.72 24.68
CA THR A 107 -6.53 2.11 25.26
C THR A 107 -7.04 0.88 24.50
N GLY A 108 -6.25 0.26 23.61
CA GLY A 108 -6.71 -0.93 22.89
C GLY A 108 -6.00 -1.22 21.57
N ARG A 109 -6.78 -1.66 20.57
CA ARG A 109 -6.26 -1.98 19.23
C ARG A 109 -5.75 -0.72 18.52
N ALA A 110 -4.80 -0.89 17.61
CA ALA A 110 -4.24 0.22 16.84
C ALA A 110 -5.35 0.93 16.04
N LYS A 111 -5.26 2.26 15.93
CA LYS A 111 -6.23 3.06 15.19
C LYS A 111 -5.60 3.57 13.90
N GLY A 112 -6.31 3.45 12.78
CA GLY A 112 -5.92 4.06 11.52
C GLY A 112 -6.25 5.55 11.51
N ALA A 113 -5.23 6.40 11.48
CA ALA A 113 -5.39 7.84 11.27
C ALA A 113 -5.38 8.12 9.76
N LEU A 114 -6.51 8.56 9.22
CA LEU A 114 -6.62 9.00 7.83
C LEU A 114 -6.07 10.42 7.69
N HIS A 115 -5.13 10.59 6.78
CA HIS A 115 -4.68 11.89 6.30
C HIS A 115 -5.16 12.08 4.86
N THR A 116 -5.65 13.27 4.57
CA THR A 116 -6.03 13.70 3.22
C THR A 116 -4.83 14.32 2.49
N HIS A 117 -5.03 14.74 1.25
CA HIS A 117 -3.98 15.32 0.39
C HIS A 117 -3.54 16.74 0.80
#